data_AF-A0A453F2I1-F1
#
_entry.id   AF-A0A453F2I1-F1
#
_cell.length_a   1.000
_cell.length_b   1.000
_cell.length_c   1.000
_cell.angle_alpha   90.00
_cell.angle_beta   90.00
_cell.angle_gamma   90.00
#
_symmetry.space_group_name_H-M   'P 1'
#
loop_
_entity.id
_entity.type
_entity.pdbx_description
1 polymer ?
#
loop_
_entity_poly.entity_id
_entity_poly.type
_entity_poly.pdbx_seq_one_letter_code
_entity_poly.pdbx_strand_id
1 'polypeptide(L)' 'MADQKVSQLGPGAACCGWNHCGRRLAAGAVDGSVSVYDSQPSPSSKWQ' A
#
# COMPACT_ATOMS: atom_id res chain seq x y z
N MET A 1 -5.92 -16.15 -13.13
CA MET A 1 -5.32 -14.91 -12.59
C MET A 1 -5.74 -14.83 -11.14
N ALA A 2 -4.80 -14.83 -10.19
CA ALA A 2 -5.11 -14.77 -8.77
C ALA A 2 -5.22 -13.29 -8.35
N ASP A 3 -6.20 -12.97 -7.52
CA ASP A 3 -6.24 -11.67 -6.83
C ASP A 3 -5.20 -11.64 -5.70
N GLN A 4 -4.51 -10.52 -5.55
CA GLN A 4 -3.58 -10.28 -4.44
C GLN A 4 -4.03 -9.02 -3.68
N LYS A 5 -4.38 -9.20 -2.41
CA LYS A 5 -4.63 -8.09 -1.49
C LYS A 5 -3.30 -7.47 -1.06
N VAL A 6 -3.13 -6.17 -1.29
CA VAL A 6 -1.90 -5.43 -0.92
C VAL A 6 -2.02 -4.79 0.46
N SER A 7 -3.16 -4.18 0.77
CA SER A 7 -3.38 -3.59 2.09
C SER A 7 -4.86 -3.48 2.41
N GLN A 8 -5.18 -3.32 3.68
CA GLN A 8 -6.50 -2.94 4.16
C GLN A 8 -6.38 -1.54 4.72
N LEU A 9 -7.08 -0.58 4.12
CA LEU A 9 -7.05 0.80 4.57
C LEU A 9 -7.88 0.95 5.85
N GLY A 10 -7.36 1.74 6.79
CA GLY A 10 -8.03 2.00 8.06
C GLY A 10 -9.25 2.92 7.92
N PRO A 11 -10.11 2.98 8.95
CA PRO A 11 -11.21 3.93 9.00
C PRO A 11 -10.67 5.36 8.87
N GLY A 12 -11.24 6.13 7.94
CA GLY A 12 -10.79 7.50 7.62
C GLY A 12 -9.87 7.61 6.42
N ALA A 13 -9.50 6.51 5.75
CA ALA A 13 -8.90 6.62 4.42
C ALA A 13 -9.92 7.18 3.43
N ALA A 14 -9.61 8.33 2.81
CA ALA A 14 -10.50 9.02 1.88
C ALA A 14 -10.11 8.81 0.42
N CYS A 15 -8.82 8.59 0.15
CA CYS A 15 -8.31 8.43 -1.20
C CYS A 15 -7.17 7.42 -1.23
N CYS A 16 -7.00 6.77 -2.38
CA CYS A 16 -5.86 5.91 -2.64
C CYS A 16 -5.43 6.00 -4.10
N GLY A 17 -4.14 5.77 -4.35
CA GLY A 17 -3.55 5.87 -5.67
C GLY A 17 -2.35 4.96 -5.81
N TRP A 18 -2.28 4.27 -6.95
CA TRP A 18 -1.13 3.46 -7.31
C TRP A 18 -0.06 4.31 -7.97
N ASN A 19 1.21 3.99 -7.71
CA ASN A 19 2.27 4.46 -8.57
C ASN A 19 2.15 3.84 -9.97
N HIS A 20 2.78 4.46 -10.98
CA HIS A 20 2.73 3.99 -12.37
C HIS A 20 3.08 2.49 -12.51
N CYS A 21 4.02 2.00 -11.71
CA CYS A 21 4.49 0.62 -11.82
C CYS A 21 3.64 -0.41 -11.05
N GLY A 22 2.57 -0.01 -10.37
CA GLY A 22 1.72 -0.92 -9.57
C GLY A 22 2.43 -1.57 -8.37
N ARG A 23 3.56 -1.01 -7.95
CA ARG A 23 4.38 -1.55 -6.85
C ARG A 23 4.06 -0.92 -5.50
N ARG A 24 3.49 0.28 -5.51
CA ARG A 24 3.18 1.04 -4.30
C ARG A 24 1.81 1.65 -4.37
N LEU A 25 1.09 1.55 -3.27
CA LEU A 25 -0.17 2.22 -3.04
C LEU A 25 0.02 3.31 -1.99
N ALA A 26 -0.31 4.55 -2.34
CA ALA A 26 -0.46 5.62 -1.36
C ALA A 26 -1.93 5.72 -0.94
N ALA A 27 -2.19 5.92 0.35
CA ALA A 27 -3.51 6.18 0.89
C ALA A 27 -3.47 7.44 1.76
N GLY A 28 -4.36 8.39 1.47
CA GLY A 28 -4.56 9.59 2.26
C GLY A 28 -5.73 9.42 3.21
N ALA A 29 -5.55 9.86 4.45
CA ALA A 29 -6.57 9.87 5.47
C ALA A 29 -7.07 11.30 5.75
N VAL A 30 -8.29 11.41 6.28
CA VAL A 30 -8.94 12.72 6.56
C VAL A 30 -8.22 13.51 7.65
N ASP A 31 -7.47 12.83 8.50
CA ASP A 31 -6.63 13.43 9.55
C ASP A 31 -5.36 14.11 9.00
N GLY A 32 -5.13 14.05 7.68
CA GLY A 32 -3.95 14.59 7.01
C GLY A 32 -2.77 13.61 6.94
N SER A 33 -2.90 12.41 7.51
CA SER A 33 -1.88 11.38 7.42
C SER A 33 -1.86 10.72 6.05
N VAL A 34 -0.68 10.33 5.59
CA VAL A 34 -0.50 9.55 4.36
C VAL A 34 0.28 8.28 4.67
N SER A 35 -0.29 7.13 4.29
CA SER A 35 0.33 5.82 4.41
C SER A 35 0.74 5.29 3.04
N VAL A 36 1.91 4.65 2.95
CA VAL A 36 2.40 4.03 1.72
C VAL A 36 2.60 2.53 1.96
N TYR A 37 2.05 1.73 1.06
CA TYR A 37 2.11 0.27 1.11
C TYR A 37 2.85 -0.25 -0.11
N ASP A 38 3.86 -1.10 0.09
CA ASP A 38 4.51 -1.85 -0.99
C ASP A 38 3.71 -3.13 -1.30
N SER A 39 3.44 -3.39 -2.58
CA SER A 39 2.75 -4.60 -3.05
C SER A 39 3.68 -5.82 -3.14
N GLN A 40 4.99 -5.58 -3.12
CA GLN A 40 6.01 -6.62 -3.14
C GLN A 40 6.73 -6.67 -1.81
N PRO A 41 7.01 -7.86 -1.26
CA PRO A 41 7.91 -7.97 -0.12
C PRO A 41 9.27 -7.41 -0.53
N SER A 42 9.87 -6.60 0.34
CA SER A 42 11.25 -6.17 0.14
C SER A 42 12.14 -7.42 0.00
N PRO A 43 12.99 -7.52 -1.04
CA PRO A 43 13.87 -8.68 -1.22
C PRO A 43 14.84 -8.88 -0.04
N SER A 44 15.01 -7.87 0.82
CA SER A 44 15.87 -7.86 2.00
C SER A 44 15.31 -8.59 3.23
N SER A 45 14.10 -9.16 3.20
CA SER A 45 13.58 -9.95 4.33
C SER A 45 14.12 -11.38 4.40
N LYS A 46 15.03 -11.79 3.50
CA LYS A 46 15.69 -13.11 3.51
C LYS A 46 17.03 -13.10 4.26
N TRP A 47 17.00 -12.72 5.53
CA TRP A 47 18.05 -13.09 6.49
C TRP A 47 17.40 -13.29 7.88
N GLN A 48 16.46 -14.24 7.96
CA GLN A 48 16.05 -14.87 9.21
C GLN A 48 15.91 -16.38 8.98
#